data_AF-A0A0U5CYC3-F1
#
_entry.id   AF-A0A0U5CYC3-F1
#
_cell.length_a   1.000
_cell.length_b   1.000
_cell.length_c   1.000
_cell.angle_alpha   90.00
_cell.angle_beta   90.00
_cell.angle_gamma   90.00
#
_symmetry.space_group_name_H-M   'P 1'
#
loop_
_entity.id
_entity.type
_entity.pdbx_description
1 polymer ?
#
loop_
_entity_poly.entity_id
_entity_poly.type
_entity_poly.pdbx_seq_one_letter_code
_entity_poly.pdbx_strand_id
1 'polypeptide(L)'
;MGFDDLEAAEQSRADRDDESSGGDVEPPETEPDATRSTDADDAASDPAVDGAADSSGSETSDEPAFEYDDVKQAPLYARPEAWAALEDALDLDVVRTLREAGVRNEEKRELHDAVLRVAADHPDEIAEAVQEARRED
;
A
#
# COMPACT_ATOMS: atom_id res chain seq x y z
N MET A 1 42.90 31.28 6.65
CA MET A 1 41.84 30.44 7.25
C MET A 1 41.04 29.89 6.06
N GLY A 2 41.34 28.78 5.41
CA GLY A 2 42.02 27.53 5.77
C GLY A 2 41.02 26.41 5.47
N PHE A 3 40.96 25.92 4.22
CA PHE A 3 40.05 24.85 3.75
C PHE A 3 40.62 23.43 4.03
N ASP A 4 41.64 23.32 4.89
CA ASP A 4 42.39 22.10 5.21
C ASP A 4 41.70 21.15 6.20
N ASP A 5 40.54 21.49 6.77
CA ASP A 5 39.92 20.69 7.86
C ASP A 5 38.87 19.66 7.39
N LEU A 6 38.59 19.57 6.08
CA LEU A 6 37.66 18.57 5.53
C LEU A 6 38.32 17.26 5.07
N GLU A 7 39.63 17.27 4.80
CA GLU A 7 40.38 16.08 4.35
C GLU A 7 40.74 15.14 5.53
N ALA A 8 40.77 15.66 6.76
CA ALA A 8 41.08 14.88 7.96
C ALA A 8 39.96 13.90 8.37
N ALA A 9 38.72 14.14 7.94
CA ALA A 9 37.59 13.25 8.27
C ALA A 9 37.57 11.97 7.42
N GLU A 10 38.12 12.00 6.20
CA GLU A 10 38.11 10.84 5.29
C GLU A 10 39.20 9.81 5.59
N GLN A 11 40.32 10.22 6.20
CA GLN A 11 41.44 9.30 6.51
C GLN A 11 41.19 8.38 7.72
N SER A 12 40.09 8.57 8.47
CA SER A 12 39.82 7.78 9.69
C SER A 12 39.07 6.45 9.45
N ARG A 13 38.74 6.09 8.21
CA ARG A 13 38.00 4.85 7.88
C ARG A 13 38.83 3.78 7.18
N ALA A 14 40.10 4.02 6.88
CA ALA A 14 40.89 3.17 5.99
C ALA A 14 41.74 2.08 6.68
N ASP A 15 41.78 1.96 8.01
CA ASP A 15 42.63 0.98 8.69
C ASP A 15 41.87 0.18 9.75
N ARG A 16 41.15 -0.85 9.30
CA ARG A 16 40.84 -2.07 10.09
C ARG A 16 40.73 -3.28 9.14
N ASP A 17 41.86 -3.69 8.58
CA ASP A 17 42.08 -5.07 8.13
C ASP A 17 42.69 -5.87 9.30
N ASP A 18 42.16 -7.06 9.62
CA ASP A 18 42.95 -8.30 9.82
C ASP A 18 42.03 -9.53 10.07
N GLU A 19 41.79 -10.27 8.98
CA GLU A 19 41.79 -11.73 8.78
C GLU A 19 41.45 -12.73 9.92
N SER A 20 40.50 -13.64 9.68
CA SER A 20 40.66 -15.05 10.08
C SER A 20 39.76 -16.04 9.33
N SER A 21 40.42 -16.92 8.57
CA SER A 21 40.21 -18.38 8.44
C SER A 21 38.88 -18.93 7.91
N GLY A 22 39.00 -19.74 6.86
CA GLY A 22 37.93 -20.53 6.26
C GLY A 22 37.33 -21.62 7.14
N GLY A 23 36.16 -22.09 6.70
CA GLY A 23 35.42 -23.20 7.28
C GLY A 23 34.10 -23.41 6.55
N ASP A 24 34.10 -24.35 5.62
CA ASP A 24 32.92 -25.04 5.08
C ASP A 24 32.12 -25.67 6.23
N VAL A 25 30.88 -25.22 6.49
CA VAL A 25 29.86 -26.00 7.22
C VAL A 25 28.45 -25.63 6.72
N GLU A 26 27.81 -26.65 6.14
CA GLU A 26 26.40 -26.96 5.87
C GLU A 26 25.31 -26.20 6.67
N PRO A 27 24.10 -25.97 6.09
CA PRO A 27 22.99 -25.30 6.79
C PRO A 27 22.14 -26.29 7.61
N PRO A 28 21.80 -25.96 8.87
CA PRO A 28 20.64 -26.54 9.54
C PRO A 28 19.52 -25.48 9.65
N GLU A 29 18.37 -25.73 9.02
CA GLU A 29 17.19 -26.42 9.55
C GLU A 29 16.11 -25.44 10.04
N THR A 30 14.98 -25.54 9.34
CA THR A 30 13.62 -25.09 9.62
C THR A 30 13.21 -25.19 11.09
N GLU A 31 12.67 -24.10 11.65
CA GLU A 31 11.72 -24.16 12.77
C GLU A 31 10.48 -23.33 12.45
N PRO A 32 9.27 -23.93 12.37
CA PRO A 32 8.02 -23.20 12.40
C PRO A 32 7.57 -23.04 13.86
N ASP A 33 7.71 -21.84 14.44
CA ASP A 33 7.05 -21.56 15.73
C ASP A 33 5.57 -21.27 15.50
N ALA A 34 4.80 -22.35 15.56
CA ALA A 34 3.37 -22.33 15.76
C ALA A 34 3.10 -22.22 17.27
N THR A 35 2.83 -21.02 17.76
CA THR A 35 2.13 -20.82 19.03
C THR A 35 0.74 -20.23 18.79
N ARG A 36 -0.20 -21.19 18.73
CA ARG A 36 -1.65 -21.06 18.83
C ARG A 36 -2.05 -20.86 20.29
N SER A 37 -2.95 -19.90 20.55
CA SER A 37 -4.12 -19.92 21.47
C SER A 37 -4.33 -18.56 22.16
N THR A 38 -5.36 -17.81 21.80
CA THR A 38 -6.77 -17.79 22.29
C THR A 38 -6.95 -17.22 23.70
N ASP A 39 -7.47 -16.01 23.76
CA ASP A 39 -8.38 -15.45 24.79
C ASP A 39 -9.10 -14.29 24.04
N ALA A 40 -10.36 -14.34 23.62
CA ALA A 40 -11.62 -14.72 24.26
C ALA A 40 -12.06 -13.77 25.40
N ASP A 41 -12.09 -12.47 25.13
CA ASP A 41 -12.90 -11.54 25.92
C ASP A 41 -14.20 -11.19 25.20
N ASP A 42 -15.24 -11.82 25.71
CA ASP A 42 -16.67 -11.57 25.53
C ASP A 42 -17.06 -10.30 26.30
N ALA A 43 -17.58 -9.28 25.61
CA ALA A 43 -18.39 -8.26 26.24
C ALA A 43 -19.36 -7.64 25.22
N ALA A 44 -20.56 -8.20 25.21
CA ALA A 44 -21.73 -7.65 24.55
C ALA A 44 -22.05 -6.22 25.04
N SER A 45 -22.44 -5.32 24.13
CA SER A 45 -23.35 -4.20 24.41
C SER A 45 -23.99 -3.66 23.13
N ASP A 46 -25.26 -4.03 22.98
CA ASP A 46 -26.42 -3.38 22.31
C ASP A 46 -26.23 -2.34 21.17
N PRO A 47 -26.91 -2.51 20.02
CA PRO A 47 -26.94 -1.49 18.96
C PRO A 47 -27.96 -0.39 19.30
N ALA A 48 -27.46 0.79 19.69
CA ALA A 48 -28.25 2.00 19.66
C ALA A 48 -28.48 2.43 18.19
N VAL A 49 -29.53 1.88 17.59
CA VAL A 49 -30.10 2.37 16.33
C VAL A 49 -30.87 3.67 16.60
N ASP A 50 -30.16 4.78 16.71
CA ASP A 50 -30.78 6.11 16.73
C ASP A 50 -30.94 6.62 15.30
N GLY A 51 -32.20 6.72 14.88
CA GLY A 51 -32.58 7.07 13.53
C GLY A 51 -32.31 8.52 13.17
N ALA A 52 -31.86 8.73 11.94
CA ALA A 52 -32.16 9.92 11.17
C ALA A 52 -32.08 9.59 9.67
N ALA A 53 -33.06 8.84 9.17
CA ALA A 53 -33.34 8.81 7.74
C ALA A 53 -34.18 10.04 7.39
N ASP A 54 -33.53 11.19 7.15
CA ASP A 54 -34.08 12.25 6.30
C ASP A 54 -32.96 13.20 5.84
N SER A 55 -32.42 12.94 4.66
CA SER A 55 -31.87 13.96 3.77
C SER A 55 -31.80 13.36 2.37
N SER A 56 -32.86 13.55 1.58
CA SER A 56 -32.79 13.37 0.13
C SER A 56 -32.00 14.53 -0.47
N GLY A 57 -30.70 14.51 -0.25
CA GLY A 57 -29.68 15.27 -0.97
C GLY A 57 -28.59 14.27 -1.32
N SER A 58 -27.97 14.42 -2.49
CA SER A 58 -26.75 13.68 -2.85
C SER A 58 -25.59 14.20 -1.99
N GLU A 59 -25.72 14.08 -0.67
CA GLU A 59 -24.70 14.41 0.29
C GLU A 59 -23.73 13.24 0.33
N THR A 60 -22.50 13.48 -0.07
CA THR A 60 -21.43 12.50 0.05
C THR A 60 -21.17 12.28 1.53
N SER A 61 -21.29 11.04 1.99
CA SER A 61 -20.99 10.69 3.38
C SER A 61 -19.52 10.95 3.70
N ASP A 62 -19.23 11.40 4.93
CA ASP A 62 -17.86 11.51 5.47
C ASP A 62 -17.29 10.16 5.93
N GLU A 63 -18.14 9.12 6.01
CA GLU A 63 -17.80 7.74 6.35
C GLU A 63 -17.43 6.95 5.08
N PRO A 64 -16.44 6.04 5.15
CA PRO A 64 -16.12 5.16 4.03
C PRO A 64 -17.32 4.37 3.51
N ALA A 65 -17.36 4.09 2.21
CA ALA A 65 -18.46 3.41 1.54
C ALA A 65 -18.66 1.95 1.98
N PHE A 66 -17.63 1.31 2.55
CA PHE A 66 -17.69 -0.06 3.05
C PHE A 66 -16.61 -0.35 4.11
N GLU A 67 -16.88 -1.39 4.91
CA GLU A 67 -16.01 -1.85 5.99
C GLU A 67 -14.85 -2.72 5.48
N TYR A 68 -13.81 -2.87 6.31
CA TYR A 68 -12.64 -3.70 5.97
C TYR A 68 -12.97 -5.20 5.84
N ASP A 69 -13.98 -5.68 6.55
CA ASP A 69 -14.38 -7.10 6.54
C ASP A 69 -15.00 -7.55 5.21
N ASP A 70 -15.48 -6.60 4.40
CA ASP A 70 -16.07 -6.86 3.08
C ASP A 70 -15.03 -6.89 1.95
N VAL A 71 -13.74 -6.77 2.27
CA VAL A 71 -12.66 -6.63 1.27
C VAL A 71 -11.96 -7.95 0.99
N LYS A 72 -11.82 -8.27 -0.30
CA LYS A 72 -10.93 -9.35 -0.75
C LYS A 72 -9.50 -8.81 -0.92
N GLN A 73 -8.61 -9.16 0.01
CA GLN A 73 -7.19 -8.85 -0.10
C GLN A 73 -6.49 -9.84 -1.04
N ALA A 74 -5.94 -9.35 -2.14
CA ALA A 74 -5.17 -10.15 -3.09
C ALA A 74 -3.93 -9.38 -3.58
N PRO A 75 -2.78 -10.04 -3.77
CA PRO A 75 -1.59 -9.39 -4.30
C PRO A 75 -1.76 -9.05 -5.79
N LEU A 76 -1.29 -7.87 -6.19
CA LEU A 76 -1.23 -7.44 -7.59
C LEU A 76 0.22 -7.49 -8.10
N TYR A 77 0.44 -8.13 -9.26
CA TYR A 77 1.75 -8.21 -9.90
C TYR A 77 1.97 -7.04 -10.85
N ALA A 78 2.21 -5.86 -10.30
CA ALA A 78 2.57 -4.66 -11.07
C ALA A 78 4.08 -4.46 -11.10
N ARG A 79 4.59 -3.92 -12.21
CA ARG A 79 5.95 -3.37 -12.25
C ARG A 79 6.03 -2.14 -11.34
N PRO A 80 7.18 -1.84 -10.70
CA PRO A 80 7.31 -0.71 -9.79
C PRO A 80 6.89 0.63 -10.42
N GLU A 81 7.22 0.83 -11.70
CA GLU A 81 6.89 2.07 -12.40
C GLU A 81 5.38 2.22 -12.59
N ALA A 82 4.67 1.13 -12.90
CA ALA A 82 3.21 1.14 -13.06
C ALA A 82 2.49 1.32 -11.72
N TRP A 83 3.03 0.71 -10.65
CA TRP A 83 2.50 0.89 -9.30
C TRP A 83 2.60 2.34 -8.84
N ALA A 84 3.78 2.95 -8.98
CA ALA A 84 4.00 4.35 -8.62
C ALA A 84 3.11 5.31 -9.43
N ALA A 85 2.99 5.07 -10.75
CA ALA A 85 2.12 5.88 -11.61
C ALA A 85 0.65 5.82 -11.18
N LEU A 86 0.16 4.64 -10.72
CA LEU A 86 -1.19 4.51 -10.19
C LEU A 86 -1.35 5.27 -8.87
N GLU A 87 -0.40 5.13 -7.93
CA GLU A 87 -0.46 5.85 -6.66
C GLU A 87 -0.43 7.37 -6.85
N ASP A 88 0.43 7.88 -7.74
CA ASP A 88 0.48 9.31 -8.07
C ASP A 88 -0.84 9.80 -8.67
N ALA A 89 -1.43 9.05 -9.60
CA ALA A 89 -2.73 9.42 -10.19
C ALA A 89 -3.85 9.44 -9.15
N LEU A 90 -3.86 8.48 -8.21
CA LEU A 90 -4.83 8.45 -7.12
C LEU A 90 -4.66 9.66 -6.18
N ASP A 91 -3.44 9.93 -5.72
CA ASP A 91 -3.17 10.95 -4.71
C ASP A 91 -3.24 12.38 -5.26
N LEU A 92 -2.82 12.58 -6.51
CA LEU A 92 -2.71 13.92 -7.11
C LEU A 92 -3.96 14.33 -7.88
N ASP A 93 -4.58 13.40 -8.61
CA ASP A 93 -5.70 13.70 -9.50
C ASP A 93 -7.05 13.29 -8.90
N VAL A 94 -7.17 12.02 -8.46
CA VAL A 94 -8.45 11.49 -7.96
C VAL A 94 -8.81 12.11 -6.61
N VAL A 95 -7.92 12.03 -5.63
CA VAL A 95 -8.10 12.63 -4.30
C VAL A 95 -8.37 14.12 -4.41
N ARG A 96 -7.66 14.83 -5.29
CA ARG A 96 -7.93 16.24 -5.55
C ARG A 96 -9.35 16.46 -6.07
N THR A 97 -9.79 15.67 -7.05
CA THR A 97 -11.13 15.78 -7.62
C THR A 97 -12.22 15.47 -6.58
N LEU A 98 -12.03 14.43 -5.77
CA LEU A 98 -12.88 14.11 -4.62
C LEU A 98 -12.95 15.28 -3.65
N ARG A 99 -11.81 15.93 -3.40
CA ARG A 99 -11.75 17.09 -2.53
C ARG A 99 -12.50 18.30 -3.08
N GLU A 100 -12.39 18.56 -4.38
CA GLU A 100 -13.16 19.60 -5.06
C GLU A 100 -14.67 19.31 -5.00
N ALA A 101 -15.07 18.03 -5.00
CA ALA A 101 -16.44 17.58 -4.84
C ALA A 101 -16.97 17.55 -3.39
N GLY A 102 -16.14 17.93 -2.40
CA GLY A 102 -16.53 17.96 -0.99
C GLY A 102 -16.34 16.64 -0.24
N VAL A 103 -15.94 15.56 -0.93
CA VAL A 103 -15.58 14.29 -0.29
C VAL A 103 -14.27 14.45 0.46
N ARG A 104 -14.23 13.99 1.71
CA ARG A 104 -13.05 13.99 2.57
C ARG A 104 -12.94 12.61 3.23
N ASN A 105 -11.74 12.24 3.64
CA ASN A 105 -11.44 10.97 4.32
C ASN A 105 -11.61 9.73 3.44
N GLU A 106 -11.28 9.87 2.16
CA GLU A 106 -11.20 8.76 1.22
C GLU A 106 -10.18 7.71 1.70
N GLU A 107 -10.64 6.47 1.83
CA GLU A 107 -9.78 5.37 2.26
C GLU A 107 -9.15 4.66 1.06
N LYS A 108 -7.90 4.21 1.19
CA LYS A 108 -7.16 3.55 0.10
C LYS A 108 -7.92 2.34 -0.47
N ARG A 109 -8.70 1.65 0.36
CA ARG A 109 -9.56 0.53 -0.07
C ARG A 109 -10.64 0.95 -1.06
N GLU A 110 -11.27 2.11 -0.87
CA GLU A 110 -12.32 2.63 -1.74
C GLU A 110 -11.73 3.05 -3.09
N LEU A 111 -10.55 3.67 -3.05
CA LEU A 111 -9.83 4.06 -4.27
C LEU A 111 -9.46 2.82 -5.10
N HIS A 112 -8.88 1.79 -4.47
CA HIS A 112 -8.53 0.55 -5.17
C HIS A 112 -9.77 -0.17 -5.73
N ASP A 113 -10.85 -0.23 -4.97
CA ASP A 113 -12.10 -0.84 -5.40
C ASP A 113 -12.73 -0.06 -6.58
N ALA A 114 -12.70 1.28 -6.55
CA ALA A 114 -13.12 2.11 -7.67
C ALA A 114 -12.26 1.87 -8.93
N VAL A 115 -10.93 1.77 -8.78
CA VAL A 115 -10.02 1.43 -9.88
C VAL A 115 -10.39 0.08 -10.50
N LEU A 116 -10.67 -0.94 -9.67
CA LEU A 116 -11.06 -2.26 -10.17
C LEU A 116 -12.40 -2.24 -10.92
N ARG A 117 -13.39 -1.44 -10.46
CA ARG A 117 -14.66 -1.28 -11.18
C ARG A 117 -14.46 -0.60 -12.53
N VAL A 118 -13.71 0.51 -12.57
CA VAL A 118 -13.40 1.20 -13.83
C VAL A 118 -12.64 0.28 -14.78
N ALA A 119 -11.64 -0.45 -14.29
CA ALA A 119 -10.91 -1.43 -15.09
C ALA A 119 -11.83 -2.53 -15.67
N ALA A 120 -12.81 -3.01 -14.88
CA ALA A 120 -13.78 -4.00 -15.32
C ALA A 120 -14.74 -3.46 -16.40
N ASP A 121 -15.07 -2.17 -16.36
CA ASP A 121 -15.91 -1.50 -17.35
C ASP A 121 -15.15 -1.17 -18.66
N HIS A 122 -13.82 -1.18 -18.62
CA HIS A 122 -12.93 -0.88 -19.75
C HIS A 122 -12.00 -2.05 -20.12
N PRO A 123 -12.52 -3.25 -20.41
CA PRO A 123 -11.69 -4.45 -20.64
C PRO A 123 -10.86 -4.36 -21.92
N ASP A 124 -11.36 -3.65 -22.95
CA ASP A 124 -10.66 -3.50 -24.24
C ASP A 124 -9.38 -2.68 -24.07
N GLU A 125 -9.41 -1.62 -23.26
CA GLU A 125 -8.22 -0.78 -22.97
C GLU A 125 -7.12 -1.60 -22.27
N ILE A 126 -7.51 -2.51 -21.37
CA ILE A 126 -6.56 -3.44 -20.73
C ILE A 126 -5.95 -4.40 -21.76
N ALA A 127 -6.78 -4.95 -22.66
CA ALA A 127 -6.32 -5.85 -23.70
C ALA A 127 -5.36 -5.14 -24.67
N GLU A 128 -5.62 -3.88 -25.00
CA GLU A 128 -4.75 -3.03 -25.82
C GLU A 128 -3.43 -2.74 -25.11
N ALA A 129 -3.45 -2.36 -23.83
CA ALA A 129 -2.25 -2.10 -23.04
C ALA A 129 -1.32 -3.33 -22.98
N VAL A 130 -1.87 -4.54 -22.81
CA VAL A 130 -1.09 -5.78 -22.84
C VAL A 130 -0.49 -6.04 -24.22
N GLN A 131 -1.25 -5.78 -25.29
CA GLN A 131 -0.76 -5.94 -26.66
C GLN A 131 0.35 -4.94 -27.00
N GLU A 132 0.26 -3.71 -26.51
CA GLU A 132 1.29 -2.69 -26.68
C GLU A 132 2.57 -3.08 -25.94
N ALA A 133 2.46 -3.46 -24.67
CA ALA A 133 3.63 -3.89 -23.88
C ALA A 133 4.39 -5.04 -24.57
N ARG A 134 3.67 -6.00 -25.18
CA ARG A 134 4.29 -7.11 -25.94
C ARG A 134 4.92 -6.70 -27.27
N ARG A 135 4.59 -5.53 -27.81
CA ARG A 135 5.21 -4.99 -29.02
C ARG A 135 6.48 -4.19 -28.71
N GLU A 136 6.59 -3.69 -27.47
CA GLU A 136 7.75 -2.94 -26.97
C GLU A 136 8.87 -3.84 -26.44
N ASP A 137 8.56 -5.09 -26.06
CA ASP A 137 9.51 -6.16 -25.69
C ASP A 137 10.18 -6.83 -26.92
#